data_AF-I0SC38-F1
#
_entry.id   AF-I0SC38-F1
#
_cell.length_a   1.000
_cell.length_b   1.000
_cell.length_c   1.000
_cell.angle_alpha   90.00
_cell.angle_beta   90.00
_cell.angle_gamma   90.00
#
_symmetry.space_group_name_H-M   'P 1'
#
loop_
_entity.id
_entity.type
_entity.pdbx_description
1 polymer ?
#
loop_
_entity_poly.entity_id
_entity_poly.type
_entity_poly.pdbx_seq_one_letter_code
_entity_poly.pdbx_strand_id
1 'polypeptide(L)' 'MIQIIVNAFVEKDKTGAVVEVLFASADHDKVQAKYDELVAQYPENYLVIYDLPTDTDLNTLPHYPSVWIGKEEFE' A
#
# COMPACT_ATOMS: atom_id res chain seq x y z
N MET A 1 -3.35 -1.61 17.56
CA MET A 1 -3.11 -2.14 16.22
C MET A 1 -3.89 -1.27 15.25
N ILE A 2 -3.21 -0.70 14.29
CA ILE A 2 -3.77 0.14 13.24
C ILE A 2 -3.56 -0.60 11.93
N GLN A 3 -4.56 -0.58 11.07
CA GLN A 3 -4.42 -1.06 9.71
C GLN A 3 -4.11 0.10 8.77
N ILE A 4 -3.18 -0.10 7.85
CA ILE A 4 -2.88 0.84 6.77
C ILE A 4 -3.13 0.21 5.41
N ILE A 5 -3.61 1.00 4.46
CA ILE A 5 -3.71 0.60 3.06
C ILE A 5 -2.49 1.19 2.34
N VAL A 6 -1.68 0.30 1.77
CA VAL A 6 -0.52 0.64 0.96
C VAL A 6 -0.86 0.41 -0.51
N ASN A 7 -0.50 1.39 -1.34
CA ASN A 7 -0.62 1.35 -2.79
C ASN A 7 0.78 1.34 -3.41
N ALA A 8 1.04 0.40 -4.30
CA ALA A 8 2.27 0.32 -5.07
C ALA A 8 1.94 0.29 -6.56
N PHE A 9 2.68 1.08 -7.35
CA PHE A 9 2.50 1.15 -8.80
C PHE A 9 3.80 1.59 -9.50
N VAL A 10 3.96 1.18 -10.76
CA VAL A 10 5.00 1.71 -11.65
C VAL A 10 4.46 2.93 -12.37
N GLU A 11 5.14 4.05 -12.24
CA GLU A 11 4.76 5.25 -12.97
C GLU A 11 5.07 5.07 -14.46
N LYS A 12 4.11 5.38 -15.34
CA LYS A 12 4.14 5.06 -16.79
C LYS A 12 5.41 5.50 -17.53
N ASP A 13 6.13 6.50 -17.02
CA ASP A 13 7.31 7.09 -17.65
C ASP A 13 8.57 7.05 -16.77
N LYS A 14 8.55 6.31 -15.65
CA LYS A 14 9.72 6.14 -14.77
C LYS A 14 10.09 4.67 -14.62
N THR A 15 11.38 4.42 -14.39
CA THR A 15 11.91 3.08 -14.10
C THR A 15 11.70 2.63 -12.66
N GLY A 16 11.10 3.47 -11.81
CA GLY A 16 10.93 3.20 -10.38
C GLY A 16 9.48 2.92 -10.01
N ALA A 17 9.29 2.00 -9.06
CA ALA A 17 8.01 1.83 -8.38
C ALA A 17 7.83 2.90 -7.31
N VAL A 18 6.60 3.39 -7.19
CA VAL A 18 6.17 4.31 -6.13
C VAL A 18 5.34 3.51 -5.14
N VAL A 19 5.59 3.75 -3.85
CA VAL A 19 4.79 3.17 -2.78
C VAL A 19 4.31 4.25 -1.84
N GLU A 20 3.02 4.26 -1.57
CA GLU A 20 2.35 5.27 -0.75
C GLU A 20 1.34 4.64 0.21
N VAL A 21 1.09 5.31 1.33
CA VAL A 21 0.01 4.96 2.26
C VAL A 21 -1.20 5.82 1.93
N LEU A 22 -2.30 5.18 1.57
CA LEU A 22 -3.54 5.86 1.17
C LEU A 22 -4.52 6.04 2.33
N PHE A 23 -4.46 5.16 3.32
CA PHE A 23 -5.40 5.17 4.43
C PHE A 23 -4.80 4.51 5.67
N ALA A 24 -5.21 4.97 6.85
CA ALA A 24 -4.82 4.39 8.13
C ALA A 24 -5.99 4.48 9.13
N SER A 25 -6.38 3.37 9.74
CA SER A 25 -7.41 3.37 10.78
C SER A 25 -7.33 2.15 11.70
N ALA A 26 -7.77 2.32 12.94
CA ALA A 26 -8.02 1.20 13.86
C ALA A 26 -9.42 0.58 13.64
N ASP A 27 -10.24 1.19 12.80
CA ASP A 27 -11.57 0.71 12.43
C ASP A 27 -11.46 -0.17 11.17
N HIS A 28 -11.48 -1.49 11.36
CA HIS A 28 -11.22 -2.45 10.29
C HIS A 28 -12.34 -2.46 9.24
N ASP A 29 -13.59 -2.19 9.62
CA ASP A 29 -14.70 -2.11 8.68
C ASP A 29 -14.53 -0.91 7.73
N LYS A 30 -14.05 0.22 8.26
CA LYS A 30 -13.71 1.39 7.43
C LYS A 30 -12.52 1.13 6.52
N VAL A 31 -11.53 0.39 6.98
CA VAL A 31 -10.36 0.01 6.16
C VAL A 31 -10.81 -0.88 5.02
N GLN A 32 -11.64 -1.89 5.27
CA GLN A 32 -12.13 -2.78 4.21
C GLN A 32 -12.99 -2.02 3.20
N ALA A 33 -13.94 -1.19 3.65
CA ALA A 33 -14.75 -0.39 2.74
C ALA A 33 -13.88 0.54 1.87
N LYS A 34 -12.83 1.14 2.45
CA LYS A 34 -11.91 1.99 1.71
C LYS A 34 -11.04 1.20 0.74
N TYR A 35 -10.64 -0.01 1.10
CA TYR A 35 -9.89 -0.91 0.24
C TYR A 35 -10.69 -1.28 -1.02
N ASP A 36 -11.96 -1.65 -0.85
CA ASP A 36 -12.83 -2.01 -1.98
C ASP A 36 -13.04 -0.82 -2.94
N GLU A 37 -13.17 0.40 -2.42
CA GLU A 37 -13.19 1.63 -3.24
C GLU A 37 -11.89 1.82 -4.03
N LEU A 38 -10.74 1.61 -3.38
CA LEU A 38 -9.42 1.83 -3.97
C LEU A 38 -9.08 0.78 -5.03
N VAL A 39 -9.47 -0.49 -4.82
CA VAL A 39 -9.31 -1.56 -5.83
C VAL A 39 -10.10 -1.24 -7.10
N ALA A 40 -11.31 -0.72 -6.96
CA ALA A 40 -12.11 -0.30 -8.11
C ALA A 40 -11.52 0.93 -8.82
N GLN A 41 -10.90 1.84 -8.06
CA GLN A 41 -10.28 3.07 -8.59
C GLN A 41 -8.93 2.80 -9.27
N TYR A 42 -8.15 1.85 -8.77
CA TYR A 42 -6.79 1.55 -9.19
C TYR A 42 -6.62 0.06 -9.52
N PRO A 43 -7.33 -0.46 -10.55
CA PRO A 43 -7.37 -1.90 -10.84
C PRO A 43 -6.01 -2.49 -11.27
N GLU A 44 -5.09 -1.65 -11.75
CA GLU A 44 -3.75 -2.04 -12.20
C GLU A 44 -2.67 -1.87 -11.10
N ASN A 45 -3.04 -1.35 -9.93
CA ASN A 45 -2.09 -1.12 -8.85
C ASN A 45 -2.11 -2.29 -7.84
N TYR A 46 -1.00 -2.47 -7.15
CA TYR A 46 -0.89 -3.43 -6.06
C TYR A 46 -1.31 -2.77 -4.74
N LEU A 47 -2.44 -3.21 -4.18
CA LEU A 47 -3.01 -2.68 -2.95
C LEU A 47 -2.98 -3.74 -1.83
N VAL A 48 -2.44 -3.38 -0.66
CA VAL A 48 -2.31 -4.28 0.49
C VAL A 48 -2.74 -3.59 1.79
N ILE A 49 -3.38 -4.36 2.67
CA ILE A 49 -3.66 -3.95 4.06
C ILE A 49 -2.58 -4.54 4.97
N TYR A 50 -1.86 -3.69 5.70
CA TYR A 50 -0.96 -4.12 6.78
C TYR A 50 -1.58 -3.83 8.14
N ASP A 51 -1.38 -4.74 9.09
CA ASP A 51 -1.70 -4.51 10.50
C ASP A 51 -0.39 -4.30 11.29
N LEU A 52 -0.32 -3.21 12.05
CA LEU A 52 0.89 -2.79 12.76
C LEU A 52 0.59 -2.05 14.08
N PRO A 53 1.54 -1.99 15.03
CA PRO A 53 1.48 -1.08 16.17
C PRO A 53 1.33 0.39 15.72
N THR A 54 0.56 1.18 16.46
CA THR A 54 0.26 2.59 16.10
C THR A 54 1.49 3.48 16.11
N ASP A 55 2.51 3.12 16.87
CA ASP A 55 3.79 3.82 17.05
C ASP A 55 4.92 3.28 16.16
N THR A 56 4.60 2.42 15.19
CA THR A 56 5.59 1.88 14.25
C THR A 56 6.21 2.98 13.40
N ASP A 57 7.53 3.14 13.46
CA ASP A 57 8.27 3.99 12.53
C ASP A 57 8.41 3.30 11.18
N LEU A 58 7.59 3.71 10.22
CA LEU A 58 7.54 3.15 8.88
C LEU A 58 8.87 3.26 8.13
N ASN A 59 9.72 4.24 8.46
CA ASN A 59 11.05 4.39 7.83
C ASN A 59 12.04 3.30 8.24
N THR A 60 11.77 2.63 9.37
CA THR A 60 12.64 1.57 9.91
C THR A 60 12.23 0.18 9.44
N LEU A 61 11.08 0.05 8.77
CA LEU A 61 10.57 -1.23 8.32
C LEU A 61 11.45 -1.74 7.14
N PRO A 62 12.12 -2.90 7.29
CA PRO A 62 12.99 -3.45 6.25
C PRO A 62 12.23 -3.85 4.98
N HIS A 63 10.90 -3.96 5.10
CA HIS A 63 9.97 -4.35 4.04
C HIS A 63 9.05 -3.21 3.62
N TYR A 64 9.35 -1.95 3.97
CA TYR A 64 8.57 -0.84 3.45
C TYR A 64 8.75 -0.80 1.92
N PRO A 65 7.68 -0.94 1.11
CA PRO A 65 7.74 -1.75 -0.11
C PRO A 65 8.32 -1.06 -1.34
N SER A 66 9.13 -0.01 -1.20
CA SER A 66 9.75 0.66 -2.34
C SER A 66 10.94 -0.11 -2.94
N VAL A 67 11.42 -1.17 -2.28
CA VAL A 67 12.70 -1.80 -2.62
C VAL A 67 12.57 -3.03 -3.52
N TRP A 68 11.37 -3.63 -3.64
CA TRP A 68 11.24 -4.95 -4.29
C TRP A 68 9.95 -5.18 -5.07
N ILE A 69 9.25 -4.13 -5.48
CA ILE A 69 8.17 -4.28 -6.45
C ILE A 69 8.71 -3.74 -7.77
N GLY A 70 9.33 -4.61 -8.55
CA GLY A 70 9.64 -4.37 -9.95
C GLY A 70 8.38 -4.40 -10.81
N LYS A 71 8.54 -3.99 -12.08
CA LYS A 71 7.45 -4.06 -13.08
C LYS A 71 6.96 -5.50 -13.28
N GLU A 72 7.84 -6.47 -13.08
CA GLU A 72 7.59 -7.91 -13.25
C GLU A 72 6.55 -8.46 -12.26
N GLU A 73 6.44 -7.89 -11.04
CA GLU A 73 5.40 -8.29 -10.09
C GLU A 73 3.99 -7.76 -10.43
N PHE A 74 3.85 -6.93 -11.47
CA PHE A 74 2.56 -6.43 -11.97
C PHE A 74 2.04 -7.20 -13.21
N GLU A 75 2.79 -8.17 -13.75
CA GLU A 75 2.40 -9.03 -14.90
C GLU A 75 1.88 -10.40 -14.45
#